data_AF-A0A098G4U1-F1
#
_entry.id   AF-A0A098G4U1-F1
#
_cell.length_a   1.000
_cell.length_b   1.000
_cell.length_c   1.000
_cell.angle_alpha   90.00
_cell.angle_beta   90.00
_cell.angle_gamma   90.00
#
_symmetry.space_group_name_H-M   'P 1'
#
loop_
_entity.id
_entity.type
_entity.pdbx_description
1 polymer ?
#
loop_
_entity_poly.entity_id
_entity_poly.type
_entity_poly.pdbx_seq_one_letter_code
_entity_poly.pdbx_strand_id
1 'polypeptide(L)'
;MPVPSTGQEAQYYHTGGNKRLVIQSNQIVGYEYRDNPSDAWKKSGDPSRYNNLIQLFKQNQISSEGRYQHEQQRRKGFISSKENKINSILDDLAQKVGGIDQHYFKEAKDTAKQLLNALHGAKSNYLTNLNNLDMNIENVNEDFENTCKSLIDEARPILERDLGWGTYLTNLLKTITNAIIYVVTFGQVNNFFKQEQAESMKTVEEVEQKLKL
;
A
#
# COMPACT_ATOMS: atom_id res chain seq x y z
N MET A 1 5.22 -36.68 -18.76
CA MET A 1 6.54 -36.41 -18.16
C MET A 1 6.38 -35.19 -17.25
N PRO A 2 6.63 -35.30 -15.94
CA PRO A 2 6.47 -34.15 -15.04
C PRO A 2 7.65 -33.19 -15.23
N VAL A 3 7.32 -31.93 -15.50
CA VAL A 3 8.27 -30.80 -15.57
C VAL A 3 8.44 -30.26 -14.15
N PRO A 4 9.64 -30.21 -13.55
CA PRO A 4 9.80 -29.67 -12.21
C PRO A 4 9.92 -28.14 -12.22
N SER A 5 8.96 -27.53 -11.52
CA SER A 5 8.98 -26.27 -10.76
C SER A 5 10.09 -25.24 -11.03
N THR A 6 9.65 -24.07 -11.47
CA THR A 6 10.28 -22.74 -11.38
C THR A 6 10.88 -22.49 -9.98
N GLY A 7 12.20 -22.59 -9.87
CA GLY A 7 12.95 -22.25 -8.66
C GLY A 7 13.02 -20.74 -8.47
N GLN A 8 12.67 -20.26 -7.27
CA GLN A 8 12.90 -18.87 -6.87
C GLN A 8 14.39 -18.53 -7.03
N GLU A 9 14.70 -17.47 -7.78
CA GLU A 9 16.07 -17.01 -8.01
C GLU A 9 16.77 -16.71 -6.67
N ALA A 10 18.01 -17.17 -6.53
CA ALA A 10 18.81 -16.92 -5.33
C ALA A 10 19.22 -15.44 -5.27
N GLN A 11 18.95 -14.80 -4.14
CA GLN A 11 19.40 -13.45 -3.82
C GLN A 11 20.73 -13.49 -3.07
N TYR A 12 21.46 -12.38 -3.04
CA TYR A 12 22.76 -12.31 -2.35
C TYR A 12 22.81 -11.15 -1.36
N TYR A 13 23.39 -11.39 -0.18
CA TYR A 13 23.63 -10.36 0.82
C TYR A 13 25.13 -10.15 1.06
N HIS A 14 25.60 -8.91 0.93
CA HIS A 14 26.97 -8.52 1.22
C HIS A 14 27.02 -7.06 1.67
N THR A 15 28.06 -6.69 2.39
CA THR A 15 28.34 -5.29 2.81
C THR A 15 29.52 -4.68 2.03
N GLY A 16 29.90 -5.33 0.92
CA GLY A 16 31.11 -5.01 0.13
C GLY A 16 32.21 -6.07 0.31
N GLY A 17 33.16 -6.10 -0.62
CA GLY A 17 34.30 -7.02 -0.59
C GLY A 17 34.09 -8.34 -1.33
N ASN A 18 34.81 -9.38 -0.88
CA ASN A 18 34.94 -10.65 -1.59
C ASN A 18 34.21 -11.81 -0.91
N LYS A 19 33.15 -11.52 -0.13
CA LYS A 19 32.32 -12.50 0.56
C LYS A 19 30.86 -12.10 0.44
N ARG A 20 29.97 -13.09 0.25
CA ARG A 20 28.52 -12.89 0.24
C ARG A 20 27.79 -14.09 0.81
N LEU A 21 26.58 -13.85 1.31
CA LEU A 21 25.61 -14.89 1.68
C LEU A 21 24.73 -15.17 0.46
N VAL A 22 24.35 -16.43 0.28
CA VAL A 22 23.33 -16.85 -0.69
C VAL A 22 22.01 -17.00 0.07
N ILE A 23 21.00 -16.26 -0.38
CA ILE A 23 19.70 -16.14 0.27
C ILE A 23 18.64 -16.74 -0.64
N GLN A 24 17.81 -17.63 -0.09
CA GLN A 24 16.63 -18.14 -0.76
C GLN A 24 15.48 -18.14 0.23
N SER A 25 14.32 -17.64 -0.19
CA SER A 25 13.13 -17.54 0.66
C SER A 25 13.42 -16.86 2.02
N ASN A 26 14.22 -15.79 2.01
CA ASN A 26 14.66 -15.03 3.20
C ASN A 26 15.54 -15.82 4.18
N GLN A 27 16.15 -16.93 3.74
CA GLN A 27 17.02 -17.78 4.54
C GLN A 27 18.45 -17.91 3.98
N ILE A 28 19.37 -17.94 4.95
CA ILE A 28 20.66 -18.65 5.01
C ILE A 28 20.89 -19.92 4.19
N VAL A 29 20.97 -19.94 2.85
CA VAL A 29 21.15 -21.22 2.10
C VAL A 29 22.58 -21.54 1.67
N GLY A 30 23.48 -20.55 1.70
CA GLY A 30 24.87 -20.80 1.33
C GLY A 30 25.81 -19.62 1.54
N TYR A 31 27.08 -19.86 1.24
CA TYR A 31 28.16 -18.90 1.44
C TYR A 31 29.07 -18.91 0.22
N GLU A 32 29.46 -17.73 -0.26
CA GLU A 32 30.35 -17.60 -1.41
C GLU A 32 31.46 -16.58 -1.15
N TYR A 33 32.60 -16.80 -1.77
CA TYR A 33 33.75 -15.89 -1.72
C TYR A 33 34.43 -15.82 -3.08
N ARG A 34 35.32 -14.84 -3.23
CA ARG A 34 36.27 -14.75 -4.33
C ARG A 34 37.62 -14.33 -3.78
N ASP A 35 38.71 -14.57 -4.49
CA ASP A 35 40.03 -14.19 -3.99
C ASP A 35 40.32 -12.73 -4.36
N ASN A 36 40.01 -12.33 -5.59
CA ASN A 36 40.06 -10.96 -6.09
C ASN A 36 38.68 -10.48 -6.56
N PRO A 37 38.45 -9.15 -6.65
CA PRO A 37 37.18 -8.60 -7.14
C PRO A 37 36.77 -9.08 -8.54
N SER A 38 37.74 -9.40 -9.40
CA SER A 38 37.52 -9.87 -10.77
C SER A 38 37.34 -11.39 -10.87
N ASP A 39 37.57 -12.14 -9.79
CA ASP A 39 37.50 -13.60 -9.81
C ASP A 39 36.05 -14.10 -9.74
N ALA A 40 35.84 -15.29 -10.30
CA ALA A 40 34.57 -16.01 -10.17
C ALA A 40 34.26 -16.34 -8.70
N TRP A 41 32.99 -16.26 -8.34
CA TRP A 41 32.50 -16.66 -7.02
C TRP A 41 32.65 -18.17 -6.82
N LYS A 42 33.16 -18.55 -5.64
CA LYS A 42 33.39 -19.92 -5.20
C LYS A 42 32.53 -20.20 -3.97
N LYS A 43 31.93 -21.39 -3.90
CA LYS A 43 31.18 -21.83 -2.72
C LYS A 43 32.13 -22.07 -1.54
N SER A 44 31.73 -21.62 -0.36
CA SER A 44 32.40 -21.92 0.90
C SER A 44 31.56 -22.90 1.71
N GLY A 45 32.21 -23.96 2.21
CA GLY A 45 31.61 -24.90 3.18
C GLY A 45 31.83 -24.51 4.64
N ASP A 46 32.52 -23.39 4.92
CA ASP A 46 32.86 -22.94 6.27
C ASP A 46 32.06 -21.67 6.66
N PRO A 47 30.98 -21.81 7.47
CA PRO A 47 30.15 -20.69 7.91
C PRO A 47 30.87 -19.69 8.82
N SER A 48 31.90 -20.13 9.56
CA SER A 48 32.55 -19.31 10.59
C SER A 48 33.17 -18.03 10.03
N ARG A 49 33.62 -18.09 8.76
CA ARG A 49 34.21 -16.97 8.00
C ARG A 49 33.21 -15.86 7.66
N TYR A 50 31.93 -16.10 7.90
CA TYR A 50 30.79 -15.24 7.55
C TYR A 50 30.02 -14.75 8.79
N ASN A 51 30.49 -15.05 10.00
CA ASN A 51 29.78 -14.70 11.25
C ASN A 51 29.33 -13.24 11.31
N ASN A 52 30.19 -12.30 10.90
CA ASN A 52 29.83 -10.88 10.84
C ASN A 52 28.67 -10.62 9.85
N LEU A 53 28.78 -11.12 8.62
CA LEU A 53 27.72 -10.99 7.61
C LEU A 53 26.40 -11.65 8.05
N ILE A 54 26.46 -12.80 8.72
CA ILE A 54 25.29 -13.50 9.27
C ILE A 54 24.62 -12.63 10.35
N GLN A 55 25.40 -12.05 11.26
CA GLN A 55 24.88 -11.18 12.32
C GLN A 55 24.23 -9.92 11.73
N LEU A 56 24.88 -9.25 10.77
CA LEU A 56 24.33 -8.07 10.11
C LEU A 56 23.06 -8.38 9.31
N PHE A 57 23.01 -9.52 8.61
CA PHE A 57 21.81 -9.97 7.92
C PHE A 57 20.64 -10.18 8.90
N LYS A 58 20.87 -10.92 9.99
CA LYS A 58 19.86 -11.16 11.03
C LYS A 58 19.41 -9.87 11.70
N GLN A 59 20.33 -8.95 12.01
CA GLN A 59 20.00 -7.65 12.59
C GLN A 59 19.15 -6.80 11.64
N ASN A 60 19.46 -6.81 10.34
CA ASN A 60 18.66 -6.13 9.34
C ASN A 60 17.26 -6.74 9.20
N GLN A 61 17.13 -8.06 9.28
CA GLN A 61 15.82 -8.73 9.29
C GLN A 61 14.97 -8.28 10.48
N ILE A 62 15.51 -8.39 11.71
CA ILE A 62 14.81 -7.97 12.93
C ILE A 62 14.44 -6.48 12.86
N SER A 63 15.34 -5.63 12.36
CA SER A 63 15.09 -4.21 12.19
C SER A 63 13.98 -3.94 11.16
N SER A 64 13.94 -4.70 10.07
CA SER A 64 12.92 -4.57 9.04
C SER A 64 11.54 -5.02 9.52
N GLU A 65 11.47 -6.14 10.26
CA GLU A 65 10.24 -6.64 10.87
C GLU A 65 9.72 -5.67 11.94
N GLY A 66 10.60 -5.15 12.80
CA GLY A 66 10.24 -4.14 13.79
C GLY A 66 9.72 -2.84 13.15
N ARG A 67 10.34 -2.38 12.06
CA ARG A 67 9.87 -1.22 11.27
C ARG A 67 8.50 -1.48 10.66
N TYR A 68 8.28 -2.68 10.09
CA TYR A 68 6.99 -3.07 9.53
C TYR A 68 5.88 -3.02 10.58
N GLN A 69 6.11 -3.60 11.76
CA GLN A 69 5.12 -3.58 12.83
C GLN A 69 4.83 -2.17 13.36
N HIS A 70 5.87 -1.34 13.52
CA HIS A 70 5.70 0.04 13.93
C HIS A 70 4.90 0.87 12.90
N GLU A 71 5.17 0.68 11.61
CA GLU A 71 4.42 1.35 10.54
C GLU A 71 2.95 0.92 10.52
N GLN A 72 2.68 -0.38 10.70
CA GLN A 72 1.30 -0.87 10.79
C GLN A 72 0.56 -0.28 12.00
N GLN A 73 1.23 -0.21 13.16
CA GLN A 73 0.65 0.38 14.36
C GLN A 73 0.33 1.87 14.15
N ARG A 74 1.23 2.60 13.50
CA ARG A 74 1.05 4.01 13.14
C ARG A 74 -0.13 4.21 12.18
N ARG A 75 -0.24 3.35 11.15
CA ARG A 75 -1.34 3.38 10.18
C ARG A 75 -2.69 3.07 10.82
N LYS A 76 -2.77 2.14 11.78
CA LYS A 76 -4.02 1.82 12.47
C LYS A 76 -4.69 3.04 13.11
N GLY A 77 -3.92 3.88 13.81
CA GLY A 77 -4.46 5.09 14.43
C GLY A 77 -4.98 6.10 13.39
N PHE A 78 -4.22 6.26 12.30
CA PHE A 78 -4.63 7.10 11.17
C PHE A 78 -5.92 6.59 10.51
N ILE A 79 -5.97 5.30 10.19
CA ILE A 79 -7.11 4.64 9.53
C ILE A 79 -8.35 4.70 10.40
N SER A 80 -8.21 4.43 11.71
CA SER A 80 -9.32 4.52 12.66
C SER A 80 -9.92 5.93 12.72
N SER A 81 -9.09 6.97 12.70
CA SER A 81 -9.57 8.36 12.65
C SER A 81 -10.36 8.66 11.37
N LYS A 82 -9.90 8.17 10.21
CA LYS A 82 -10.58 8.32 8.93
C LYS A 82 -11.89 7.54 8.90
N GLU A 83 -11.87 6.30 9.36
CA GLU A 83 -13.04 5.44 9.48
C GLU A 83 -14.14 6.11 10.31
N ASN A 84 -13.81 6.64 11.48
CA ASN A 84 -14.79 7.30 12.35
C ASN A 84 -15.46 8.52 11.68
N LYS A 85 -14.67 9.34 10.97
CA LYS A 85 -15.22 10.50 10.24
C LYS A 85 -16.16 10.08 9.12
N ILE A 86 -15.77 9.08 8.32
CA ILE A 86 -16.59 8.58 7.22
C ILE A 86 -17.85 7.89 7.78
N ASN A 87 -17.73 7.12 8.86
CA ASN A 87 -18.88 6.51 9.53
C ASN A 87 -19.90 7.56 9.95
N SER A 88 -19.46 8.63 10.63
CA SER A 88 -20.38 9.72 11.02
C SER A 88 -21.12 10.32 9.83
N ILE A 89 -20.44 10.51 8.69
CA ILE A 89 -21.07 11.06 7.48
C ILE A 89 -22.10 10.07 6.89
N LEU A 90 -21.78 8.78 6.87
CA LEU A 90 -22.67 7.75 6.35
C LEU A 90 -23.84 7.47 7.30
N ASP A 91 -23.66 7.63 8.61
CA ASP A 91 -24.72 7.54 9.61
C ASP A 91 -25.71 8.68 9.44
N ASP A 92 -25.25 9.90 9.17
CA ASP A 92 -26.11 11.05 8.85
C ASP A 92 -26.94 10.79 7.57
N LEU A 93 -26.32 10.20 6.54
CA LEU A 93 -27.04 9.76 5.35
C LEU A 93 -28.07 8.68 5.68
N ALA A 94 -27.70 7.67 6.47
CA ALA A 94 -28.59 6.59 6.87
C ALA A 94 -29.83 7.09 7.63
N GLN A 95 -29.64 8.05 8.55
CA GLN A 95 -30.74 8.71 9.25
C GLN A 95 -31.66 9.44 8.27
N LYS A 96 -31.08 10.19 7.32
CA LYS A 96 -31.85 10.93 6.31
C LYS A 96 -32.64 9.99 5.39
N VAL A 97 -32.06 8.86 5.00
CA VAL A 97 -32.74 7.80 4.24
C VAL A 97 -33.87 7.16 5.04
N GLY A 98 -33.66 6.95 6.35
CA GLY A 98 -34.68 6.44 7.27
C GLY A 98 -35.92 7.34 7.36
N GLY A 99 -35.72 8.66 7.25
CA GLY A 99 -36.79 9.67 7.27
C GLY A 99 -37.59 9.81 5.97
N ILE A 100 -37.23 9.11 4.88
CA ILE A 100 -37.99 9.18 3.62
C ILE A 100 -39.32 8.43 3.77
N ASP A 101 -40.42 9.12 3.52
CA ASP A 101 -41.74 8.50 3.43
C ASP A 101 -41.82 7.60 2.19
N GLN A 102 -41.80 6.30 2.44
CA GLN A 102 -41.80 5.28 1.40
C GLN A 102 -43.10 5.22 0.60
N HIS A 103 -44.21 5.71 1.15
CA HIS A 103 -45.52 5.64 0.49
C HIS A 103 -45.62 6.64 -0.66
N TYR A 104 -44.92 7.78 -0.54
CA TYR A 104 -44.90 8.82 -1.58
C TYR A 104 -43.64 8.77 -2.45
N PHE A 105 -42.51 8.32 -1.89
CA PHE A 105 -41.20 8.39 -2.54
C PHE A 105 -40.51 7.03 -2.61
N LYS A 106 -41.22 5.98 -3.03
CA LYS A 106 -40.67 4.62 -3.08
C LYS A 106 -39.40 4.53 -3.93
N GLU A 107 -39.44 5.06 -5.17
CA GLU A 107 -38.28 5.05 -6.09
C GLU A 107 -37.09 5.78 -5.45
N ALA A 108 -37.29 7.00 -4.97
CA ALA A 108 -36.23 7.78 -4.35
C ALA A 108 -35.68 7.11 -3.07
N LYS A 109 -36.53 6.46 -2.27
CA LYS A 109 -36.08 5.71 -1.09
C LYS A 109 -35.22 4.50 -1.46
N ASP A 110 -35.63 3.77 -2.49
CA ASP A 110 -34.87 2.62 -3.00
C ASP A 110 -33.52 3.08 -3.56
N THR A 111 -33.49 4.16 -4.35
CA THR A 111 -32.25 4.79 -4.85
C THR A 111 -31.35 5.29 -3.71
N ALA A 112 -31.90 5.92 -2.67
CA ALA A 112 -31.11 6.45 -1.57
C ALA A 112 -30.48 5.32 -0.72
N LYS A 113 -31.18 4.20 -0.55
CA LYS A 113 -30.63 2.99 0.07
C LYS A 113 -29.51 2.37 -0.77
N GLN A 114 -29.68 2.31 -2.09
CA GLN A 114 -28.65 1.82 -2.99
C GLN A 114 -27.39 2.69 -2.91
N LEU A 115 -27.53 4.01 -2.93
CA LEU A 115 -26.43 4.96 -2.73
C LEU A 115 -25.70 4.71 -1.40
N LEU A 116 -26.44 4.62 -0.29
CA LEU A 116 -25.87 4.37 1.03
C LEU A 116 -25.07 3.06 1.07
N ASN A 117 -25.62 1.98 0.53
CA ASN A 117 -24.94 0.68 0.47
C ASN A 117 -23.68 0.75 -0.40
N ALA A 118 -23.74 1.43 -1.55
CA ALA A 118 -22.60 1.58 -2.44
C ALA A 118 -21.48 2.41 -1.79
N LEU A 119 -21.82 3.47 -1.05
CA LEU A 119 -20.86 4.27 -0.29
C LEU A 119 -20.21 3.47 0.86
N HIS A 120 -20.96 2.60 1.53
CA HIS A 120 -20.37 1.65 2.50
C HIS A 120 -19.39 0.68 1.84
N GLY A 121 -19.70 0.20 0.63
CA GLY A 121 -18.80 -0.62 -0.18
C GLY A 121 -17.51 0.14 -0.54
N ALA A 122 -17.65 1.37 -1.05
CA ALA A 122 -16.52 2.25 -1.37
C ALA A 122 -15.64 2.52 -0.14
N LYS A 123 -16.23 2.79 1.03
CA LYS A 123 -15.52 2.95 2.31
C LYS A 123 -14.72 1.70 2.65
N SER A 124 -15.32 0.52 2.53
CA SER A 124 -14.67 -0.74 2.89
C SER A 124 -13.45 -1.02 2.02
N ASN A 125 -13.56 -0.76 0.71
CA ASN A 125 -12.43 -0.85 -0.23
C ASN A 125 -11.35 0.18 0.11
N TYR A 126 -11.73 1.43 0.40
CA TYR A 126 -10.82 2.49 0.81
C TYR A 126 -9.99 2.11 2.05
N LEU A 127 -10.65 1.64 3.12
CA LEU A 127 -9.97 1.24 4.36
C LEU A 127 -9.05 0.02 4.16
N THR A 128 -9.43 -0.90 3.27
CA THR A 128 -8.59 -2.03 2.87
C THR A 128 -7.33 -1.54 2.16
N ASN A 129 -7.48 -0.64 1.19
CA ASN A 129 -6.37 -0.08 0.42
C ASN A 129 -5.44 0.80 1.27
N LEU A 130 -5.96 1.55 2.25
CA LEU A 130 -5.13 2.31 3.19
C LEU A 130 -4.26 1.42 4.09
N ASN A 131 -4.76 0.23 4.45
CA ASN A 131 -3.99 -0.76 5.22
C ASN A 131 -2.89 -1.43 4.37
N ASN A 132 -2.95 -1.34 3.04
CA ASN A 132 -1.92 -1.87 2.17
C ASN A 132 -0.71 -0.90 2.16
N LEU A 133 0.45 -1.40 2.59
CA LEU A 133 1.68 -0.63 2.71
C LEU A 133 2.25 -0.22 1.34
N ASP A 134 1.98 -0.99 0.30
CA ASP A 134 2.48 -0.76 -1.06
C ASP A 134 1.69 0.32 -1.82
N MET A 135 0.50 0.68 -1.31
CA MET A 135 -0.37 1.65 -1.95
C MET A 135 0.01 3.09 -1.58
N ASN A 136 -0.01 3.98 -2.58
CA ASN A 136 0.12 5.41 -2.38
C ASN A 136 -1.19 5.98 -1.81
N ILE A 137 -1.13 6.63 -0.65
CA ILE A 137 -2.29 7.21 0.06
C ILE A 137 -3.00 8.27 -0.80
N GLU A 138 -2.26 9.04 -1.59
CA GLU A 138 -2.82 10.06 -2.48
C GLU A 138 -3.71 9.42 -3.55
N ASN A 139 -3.19 8.41 -4.25
CA ASN A 139 -3.96 7.65 -5.23
C ASN A 139 -5.17 6.97 -4.58
N VAL A 140 -5.00 6.37 -3.38
CA VAL A 140 -6.10 5.74 -2.64
C VAL A 140 -7.20 6.75 -2.26
N ASN A 141 -6.82 7.98 -1.89
CA ASN A 141 -7.78 9.04 -1.60
C ASN A 141 -8.49 9.50 -2.87
N GLU A 142 -7.75 9.71 -3.97
CA GLU A 142 -8.30 10.13 -5.26
C GLU A 142 -9.27 9.08 -5.82
N ASP A 143 -8.90 7.81 -5.80
CA ASP A 143 -9.76 6.69 -6.23
C ASP A 143 -11.06 6.65 -5.42
N PHE A 144 -10.97 6.83 -4.10
CA PHE A 144 -12.15 6.85 -3.23
C PHE A 144 -13.03 8.07 -3.46
N GLU A 145 -12.43 9.27 -3.64
CA GLU A 145 -13.15 10.49 -3.98
C GLU A 145 -13.91 10.35 -5.30
N ASN A 146 -13.22 9.89 -6.35
CA ASN A 146 -13.79 9.66 -7.67
C ASN A 146 -14.93 8.64 -7.62
N THR A 147 -14.74 7.55 -6.88
CA THR A 147 -15.78 6.54 -6.67
C THR A 147 -17.01 7.15 -6.00
N CYS A 148 -16.85 7.90 -4.90
CA CYS A 148 -17.96 8.54 -4.20
C CYS A 148 -18.68 9.56 -5.09
N LYS A 149 -17.92 10.34 -5.87
CA LYS A 149 -18.46 11.30 -6.83
C LYS A 149 -19.33 10.60 -7.88
N SER A 150 -18.85 9.54 -8.51
CA SER A 150 -19.61 8.78 -9.50
C SER A 150 -20.91 8.21 -8.92
N LEU A 151 -20.85 7.59 -7.73
CA LEU A 151 -22.03 7.04 -7.06
C LEU A 151 -23.07 8.13 -6.74
N ILE A 152 -22.62 9.29 -6.26
CA ILE A 152 -23.50 10.41 -5.97
C ILE A 152 -24.11 10.99 -7.25
N ASP A 153 -23.32 11.15 -8.31
CA ASP A 153 -23.77 11.70 -9.58
C ASP A 153 -24.76 10.75 -10.29
N GLU A 154 -24.62 9.44 -10.13
CA GLU A 154 -25.58 8.44 -10.61
C GLU A 154 -26.93 8.51 -9.87
N ALA A 155 -26.91 8.67 -8.54
CA ALA A 155 -28.13 8.78 -7.74
C ALA A 155 -28.82 10.16 -7.85
N ARG A 156 -28.07 11.20 -8.20
CA ARG A 156 -28.50 12.60 -8.18
C ARG A 156 -29.81 12.86 -8.95
N PRO A 157 -30.04 12.38 -10.19
CA PRO A 157 -31.23 12.75 -10.95
C PRO A 157 -32.54 12.39 -10.25
N ILE A 158 -32.61 11.22 -9.61
CA ILE A 158 -33.81 10.76 -8.90
C ILE A 158 -33.95 11.49 -7.57
N LEU A 159 -32.87 11.55 -6.78
CA LEU A 159 -32.92 12.13 -5.43
C LEU A 159 -33.12 13.66 -5.46
N GLU A 160 -32.64 14.33 -6.49
CA GLU A 160 -32.90 15.76 -6.69
C GLU A 160 -34.32 16.03 -7.16
N ARG A 161 -34.82 15.27 -8.15
CA ARG A 161 -36.19 15.39 -8.67
C ARG A 161 -37.24 15.15 -7.59
N ASP A 162 -37.08 14.08 -6.81
CA ASP A 162 -38.15 13.59 -5.93
C ASP A 162 -38.02 14.12 -4.49
N LEU A 163 -36.80 14.37 -4.02
CA LEU A 163 -36.55 14.77 -2.63
C LEU A 163 -35.92 16.16 -2.50
N GLY A 164 -35.52 16.80 -3.61
CA GLY A 164 -34.79 18.07 -3.59
C GLY A 164 -33.39 17.94 -2.99
N TRP A 165 -32.77 16.76 -3.03
CA TRP A 165 -31.49 16.51 -2.35
C TRP A 165 -30.25 17.04 -3.10
N GLY A 166 -30.38 17.73 -4.22
CA GLY A 166 -29.23 18.19 -5.03
C GLY A 166 -28.15 18.93 -4.22
N THR A 167 -28.54 19.92 -3.40
CA THR A 167 -27.62 20.64 -2.51
C THR A 167 -27.05 19.74 -1.41
N TYR A 168 -27.90 18.88 -0.85
CA TYR A 168 -27.48 17.94 0.19
C TYR A 168 -26.40 16.98 -0.34
N LEU A 169 -26.60 16.40 -1.53
CA LEU A 169 -25.64 15.50 -2.17
C LEU A 169 -24.30 16.18 -2.48
N THR A 170 -24.34 17.45 -2.91
CA THR A 170 -23.12 18.24 -3.10
C THR A 170 -22.38 18.46 -1.79
N ASN A 171 -23.09 18.72 -0.69
CA ASN A 171 -22.48 18.88 0.62
C ASN A 171 -21.95 17.55 1.17
N LEU A 172 -22.67 16.45 0.94
CA LEU A 172 -22.23 15.10 1.28
C LEU A 172 -20.87 14.79 0.65
N LEU A 173 -20.72 14.98 -0.67
CA LEU A 173 -19.44 14.77 -1.35
C LEU A 173 -18.33 15.64 -0.73
N LYS A 174 -18.59 16.93 -0.49
CA LYS A 174 -17.63 17.84 0.16
C LYS A 174 -17.20 17.33 1.54
N THR A 175 -18.14 16.85 2.35
CA THR A 175 -17.83 16.33 3.69
C THR A 175 -17.00 15.05 3.62
N ILE A 176 -17.26 14.17 2.64
CA ILE A 176 -16.45 12.97 2.39
C ILE A 176 -15.03 13.37 1.98
N THR A 177 -14.90 14.29 1.01
CA THR A 177 -13.61 14.79 0.54
C THR A 177 -12.83 15.45 1.69
N ASN A 178 -13.48 16.26 2.53
CA ASN A 178 -12.83 16.85 3.71
C ASN A 178 -12.43 15.81 4.77
N ALA A 179 -13.17 14.70 4.90
CA ALA A 179 -12.79 13.62 5.81
C ALA A 179 -11.47 12.97 5.39
N ILE A 180 -11.23 12.86 4.08
CA ILE A 180 -10.02 12.24 3.52
C ILE A 180 -8.86 13.22 3.33
N ILE A 181 -9.12 14.50 3.00
CA ILE A 181 -8.11 15.58 2.94
C ILE A 181 -7.66 15.96 4.35
N TYR A 182 -6.57 15.38 4.87
CA TYR A 182 -5.69 16.00 5.90
C TYR A 182 -4.38 15.24 6.23
N VAL A 183 -3.64 14.64 5.28
CA VAL A 183 -2.23 14.21 5.55
C VAL A 183 -1.38 14.25 4.28
N VAL A 184 -0.77 15.40 3.99
CA VAL A 184 0.49 15.42 3.21
C VAL A 184 1.69 15.75 4.14
N THR A 185 1.44 16.23 5.36
CA THR A 185 2.49 16.59 6.32
C THR A 185 3.12 15.43 7.10
N PHE A 186 2.69 14.18 6.89
CA PHE A 186 3.34 13.01 7.53
C PHE A 186 3.70 11.87 6.58
N GLY A 187 3.73 12.16 5.27
CA GLY A 187 4.21 11.24 4.23
C GLY A 187 5.33 11.82 3.35
N GLN A 188 5.30 13.13 3.06
CA GLN A 188 6.34 13.76 2.23
C GLN A 188 7.68 14.01 2.94
N VAL A 189 7.74 13.89 4.27
CA VAL A 189 9.03 14.00 4.97
C VAL A 189 9.82 12.69 4.93
N ASN A 190 9.18 11.56 4.55
CA ASN A 190 9.84 10.28 4.53
C ASN A 190 9.70 9.55 3.18
N ASN A 191 10.44 10.01 2.17
CA ASN A 191 11.11 9.11 1.21
C ASN A 191 12.12 8.19 1.97
N PHE A 192 11.71 7.56 3.08
CA PHE A 192 12.57 6.73 3.91
C PHE A 192 12.72 5.37 3.23
N PHE A 193 13.78 5.31 2.43
CA PHE A 193 14.31 4.12 1.78
C PHE A 193 13.46 3.57 0.63
N LYS A 194 13.38 4.33 -0.47
CA LYS A 194 13.75 3.65 -1.73
C LYS A 194 15.16 3.15 -1.50
N GLN A 195 15.38 1.85 -1.63
CA GLN A 195 16.73 1.33 -1.71
C GLN A 195 17.41 2.07 -2.86
N GLU A 196 18.18 3.09 -2.50
CA GLU A 196 19.17 3.66 -3.40
C GLU A 196 20.09 2.47 -3.67
N GLN A 197 19.94 1.85 -4.85
CA GLN A 197 20.97 0.98 -5.35
C GLN A 197 22.24 1.81 -5.22
N ALA A 198 23.19 1.31 -4.40
CA ALA A 198 24.44 2.00 -4.18
C ALA A 198 24.97 2.48 -5.54
N GLU A 199 25.48 3.71 -5.64
CA GLU A 199 25.97 4.27 -6.90
C GLU A 199 26.93 3.30 -7.64
N SER A 200 27.60 2.44 -6.88
CA SER A 200 28.42 1.33 -7.38
C SER A 200 27.70 0.31 -8.27
N MET A 201 26.38 0.09 -8.12
CA MET A 201 25.59 -0.76 -9.04
C MET A 201 25.25 -0.04 -10.34
N LYS A 202 24.96 1.28 -10.30
CA LYS A 202 24.77 2.07 -11.53
C LYS A 202 26.05 2.16 -12.35
N THR A 203 27.20 2.31 -11.70
CA THR A 203 28.49 2.32 -12.40
C THR A 203 28.83 0.97 -13.02
N VAL A 204 28.45 -0.15 -12.38
CA VAL A 204 28.71 -1.49 -12.94
C VAL A 204 27.81 -1.79 -14.14
N GLU A 205 26.53 -1.43 -14.10
CA GLU A 205 25.61 -1.61 -15.25
C GLU A 205 26.00 -0.73 -16.45
N GLU A 206 26.42 0.51 -16.23
CA GLU A 206 26.92 1.40 -17.30
C GLU A 206 28.26 0.94 -17.88
N VAL A 207 29.13 0.32 -17.06
CA VAL A 207 30.41 -0.23 -17.51
C VAL A 207 30.20 -1.57 -18.24
N GLU A 208 29.28 -2.42 -17.79
CA GLU A 208 28.91 -3.67 -18.48
C GLU A 208 28.23 -3.42 -19.83
N GLN A 209 27.43 -2.36 -19.98
CA GLN A 209 26.88 -1.97 -21.29
C GLN A 209 27.94 -1.38 -22.24
N LYS A 210 28.99 -0.72 -21.72
CA LYS A 210 30.09 -0.18 -22.54
C LYS A 210 31.15 -1.22 -22.93
N LEU A 211 31.21 -2.36 -22.23
CA LEU A 211 32.16 -3.45 -22.49
C LEU A 211 31.59 -4.58 -23.35
N LYS A 212 30.29 -4.56 -23.70
CA LYS A 212 29.73 -5.38 -24.77
C LYS A 212 30.04 -4.77 -26.14
N LEU A 213 31.26 -5.00 -26.60
CA LEU A 213 31.62 -5.00 -28.02
C LEU A 213 31.26 -6.36 -28.62
#